data_AF-A0A7M1SSV1-F1
#
_entry.id   AF-A0A7M1SSV1-F1
#
_cell.length_a   1.000
_cell.length_b   1.000
_cell.length_c   1.000
_cell.angle_alpha   90.00
_cell.angle_beta   90.00
_cell.angle_gamma   90.00
#
_symmetry.space_group_name_H-M   'P 1'
#
loop_
_entity.id
_entity.type
_entity.pdbx_description
1 polymer ?
#
loop_
_entity_poly.entity_id
_entity_poly.type
_entity_poly.pdbx_seq_one_letter_code
_entity_poly.pdbx_strand_id
1 'polypeptide(L)' 'MTDEKQQEPSRPGASGDGNRWLGLGLALGAGIGAAIGVAIDNLAMGIAIGVAIGLAVGLGLGRTKR' A
#
# COMPACT_ATOMS: atom_id res chain seq x y z
N MET A 1 -29.62 12.99 17.25
CA MET A 1 -29.46 12.69 15.81
C MET A 1 -28.05 12.17 15.65
N THR A 2 -27.91 11.10 14.87
CA THR A 2 -27.01 9.97 15.09
C THR A 2 -25.51 10.29 15.18
N ASP A 3 -24.91 9.59 16.14
CA ASP A 3 -23.49 9.43 16.39
C ASP A 3 -22.90 8.56 15.27
N GLU A 4 -22.23 9.19 14.31
CA GLU A 4 -21.42 8.51 13.31
C GLU A 4 -20.07 9.21 13.27
N LYS A 5 -19.29 8.99 14.32
CA LYS A 5 -17.82 9.01 14.25
C LYS A 5 -17.41 8.02 13.15
N GLN A 6 -17.47 8.47 11.91
CA GLN A 6 -16.98 7.72 10.76
C GLN A 6 -15.47 7.62 10.89
N GLN A 7 -15.07 6.42 11.31
CA GLN A 7 -13.81 5.73 11.04
C GLN A 7 -12.58 6.63 10.89
N GLU A 8 -11.66 6.54 11.85
CA GLU A 8 -10.25 6.55 11.48
C GLU A 8 -9.98 5.30 10.62
N PRO A 9 -9.45 5.43 9.40
CA PRO A 9 -8.51 4.43 8.95
C PRO A 9 -7.16 5.12 8.81
N SER A 10 -6.26 4.66 9.67
CA SER A 10 -4.88 4.41 9.28
C SER A 10 -4.12 5.63 8.79
N ARG A 11 -3.33 6.26 9.66
CA ARG A 11 -2.09 6.89 9.21
C ARG A 11 -1.28 5.77 8.54
N PRO A 12 -1.13 5.70 7.20
CA PRO A 12 -0.20 4.76 6.61
C PRO A 12 1.15 5.43 6.83
N GLY A 13 1.81 5.06 7.93
CA GLY A 13 3.11 5.58 8.29
C GLY A 13 4.12 5.27 7.19
N ALA A 14 4.67 6.32 6.58
CA ALA A 14 5.98 6.29 5.93
C ALA A 14 6.51 7.73 5.68
N SER A 15 6.28 8.66 6.61
CA SER A 15 7.14 9.84 6.71
C SER A 15 8.37 9.42 7.50
N GLY A 16 9.44 9.02 6.82
CA GLY A 16 10.66 8.59 7.48
C GLY A 16 11.74 8.23 6.48
N ASP A 17 12.79 9.04 6.45
CA ASP A 17 13.98 8.95 5.61
C ASP A 17 14.83 7.66 5.80
N GLY A 18 14.29 6.64 6.45
CA GLY A 18 14.97 5.36 6.71
C GLY A 18 14.79 4.28 5.63
N ASN A 19 13.72 4.31 4.82
CA ASN A 19 13.52 3.26 3.81
C ASN A 19 12.64 3.68 2.63
N ARG A 20 13.05 4.75 1.93
CA ARG A 20 12.40 5.31 0.73
C ARG A 20 11.92 4.26 -0.30
N TRP A 21 12.64 3.15 -0.42
CA TRP A 21 12.30 2.04 -1.33
C TRP A 21 11.07 1.25 -0.87
N LEU A 22 10.87 1.08 0.44
CA LEU A 22 9.66 0.47 1.01
C LEU A 22 8.46 1.37 0.80
N GLY A 23 8.58 2.67 1.13
CA GLY A 23 7.50 3.63 0.92
C GLY A 23 7.08 3.72 -0.55
N LEU A 24 8.04 3.77 -1.46
CA LEU A 24 7.79 3.77 -2.90
C LEU A 24 7.12 2.46 -3.37
N GLY A 25 7.62 1.31 -2.92
CA GLY A 25 7.04 0.01 -3.25
C GLY A 25 5.58 -0.10 -2.77
N LEU A 26 5.29 0.34 -1.54
CA LEU A 26 3.94 0.33 -1.00
C LEU A 26 3.00 1.28 -1.74
N ALA A 27 3.45 2.49 -2.07
CA ALA A 27 2.64 3.48 -2.78
C ALA A 27 2.29 2.99 -4.20
N LEU A 28 3.26 2.44 -4.93
CA LEU A 28 3.05 1.86 -6.26
C LEU A 28 2.15 0.62 -6.18
N GLY A 29 2.43 -0.29 -5.25
CA GLY A 29 1.64 -1.50 -5.05
C GLY A 29 0.20 -1.22 -4.67
N ALA A 30 -0.04 -0.27 -3.75
CA ALA A 30 -1.38 0.12 -3.34
C ALA A 30 -2.15 0.81 -4.47
N GLY A 31 -1.52 1.72 -5.22
CA GLY A 31 -2.16 2.42 -6.34
C GLY A 31 -2.54 1.46 -7.48
N ILE A 32 -1.63 0.58 -7.87
CA ILE A 32 -1.87 -0.43 -8.91
C ILE A 32 -2.89 -1.47 -8.44
N GLY A 33 -2.75 -1.95 -7.20
CA GLY A 33 -3.68 -2.91 -6.60
C GLY A 33 -5.10 -2.37 -6.48
N ALA A 34 -5.25 -1.10 -6.12
CA ALA A 34 -6.56 -0.44 -6.09
C ALA A 34 -7.16 -0.33 -7.50
N ALA A 35 -6.38 0.08 -8.51
CA ALA A 35 -6.85 0.17 -9.90
C ALA A 35 -7.29 -1.20 -10.45
N ILE A 36 -6.50 -2.24 -10.21
CA ILE A 36 -6.84 -3.62 -10.61
C ILE A 36 -8.07 -4.10 -9.84
N GLY A 37 -8.14 -3.86 -8.53
CA GLY A 37 -9.26 -4.25 -7.68
C GLY A 37 -10.58 -3.63 -8.12
N VAL A 38 -10.57 -2.36 -8.54
CA VAL A 38 -11.74 -1.70 -9.14
C VAL A 38 -12.08 -2.32 -10.50
N ALA A 39 -11.09 -2.65 -11.34
CA ALA A 39 -11.33 -3.26 -12.65
C ALA A 39 -11.95 -4.66 -12.59
N ILE A 40 -11.67 -5.42 -11.52
CA ILE A 40 -12.20 -6.78 -11.30
C ILE A 40 -13.40 -6.82 -10.33
N ASP A 41 -13.93 -5.65 -9.93
CA ASP A 41 -15.00 -5.52 -8.93
C ASP A 41 -14.68 -6.21 -7.58
N ASN A 42 -13.39 -6.35 -7.26
CA ASN A 42 -12.91 -6.98 -6.03
C ASN A 42 -11.70 -6.22 -5.47
N LEU A 43 -12.02 -5.14 -4.76
CA LEU A 43 -11.02 -4.26 -4.16
C LEU A 43 -10.16 -4.98 -3.11
N ALA A 44 -10.75 -5.90 -2.34
CA ALA A 44 -10.02 -6.66 -1.32
C ALA A 44 -8.90 -7.51 -1.94
N MET A 45 -9.21 -8.21 -3.05
CA MET A 45 -8.23 -9.01 -3.77
C MET A 45 -7.17 -8.13 -4.45
N GLY A 46 -7.60 -7.03 -5.10
CA GLY A 46 -6.69 -6.10 -5.75
C GLY A 46 -5.68 -5.46 -4.80
N ILE A 47 -6.14 -4.98 -3.63
CA ILE A 47 -5.27 -4.43 -2.59
C ILE A 47 -4.35 -5.50 -2.03
N ALA A 48 -4.83 -6.71 -1.75
CA ALA A 48 -3.99 -7.80 -1.24
C ALA A 48 -2.83 -8.13 -2.20
N ILE A 49 -3.13 -8.25 -3.50
CA ILE A 49 -2.12 -8.53 -4.54
C ILE A 49 -1.17 -7.34 -4.68
N GLY A 50 -1.70 -6.13 -4.80
CA GLY A 50 -0.91 -4.92 -5.00
C GLY A 50 0.05 -4.64 -3.84
N VAL A 51 -0.42 -4.78 -2.60
CA VAL A 51 0.42 -4.61 -1.40
C VAL A 51 1.48 -5.71 -1.32
N ALA A 52 1.15 -6.97 -1.62
CA ALA A 52 2.13 -8.06 -1.63
C ALA A 52 3.26 -7.81 -2.64
N ILE A 53 2.92 -7.39 -3.87
CA ILE A 53 3.91 -7.05 -4.90
C ILE A 53 4.71 -5.82 -4.50
N GLY A 54 4.05 -4.74 -4.06
CA GLY A 54 4.69 -3.51 -3.64
C GLY A 54 5.67 -3.70 -2.49
N LEU A 55 5.33 -4.54 -1.52
CA LEU A 55 6.22 -4.95 -0.42
C LEU A 55 7.40 -5.76 -0.93
N ALA A 56 7.18 -6.77 -1.78
CA ALA A 56 8.26 -7.59 -2.33
C ALA A 56 9.28 -6.74 -3.11
N VAL A 57 8.80 -5.82 -3.93
CA VAL A 57 9.62 -4.87 -4.70
C VAL A 57 10.33 -3.89 -3.76
N GLY A 58 9.62 -3.26 -2.83
CA GLY A 58 10.21 -2.28 -1.91
C GLY A 58 11.27 -2.88 -0.97
N LEU A 59 11.05 -4.11 -0.50
CA LEU A 59 12.03 -4.86 0.30
C LEU A 59 13.19 -5.37 -0.55
N GLY A 60 12.94 -5.81 -1.78
CA GLY A 60 13.96 -6.25 -2.72
C GLY A 60 14.92 -5.13 -3.10
N LEU A 61 14.40 -3.98 -3.53
CA LEU A 61 15.21 -2.81 -3.89
C LEU A 61 15.91 -2.20 -2.66
N GLY A 62 15.25 -2.20 -1.49
CA GLY A 62 15.85 -1.73 -0.25
C GLY A 62 17.06 -2.57 0.20
N ARG A 63 17.07 -3.87 -0.12
CA ARG A 63 18.17 -4.79 0.22
C ARG A 63 19.40 -4.68 -0.69
N THR A 64 19.29 -4.12 -1.88
CA THR A 64 20.39 -4.05 -2.87
C THR A 64 21.47 -3.03 -2.52
N LYS A 65 21.32 -2.24 -1.44
CA LYS A 65 22.38 -1.36 -0.95
C LYS A 65 23.33 -2.09 0.02
N ARG A 66 24.02 -3.13 -0.46
CA ARG A 66 25.20 -3.73 0.16
C ARG A 66 26.33 -3.81 -0.85
#